data_AF-A0AA42Q1I2-F1
#
_entry.id   AF-A0AA42Q1I2-F1
#
_cell.length_a   1.000
_cell.length_b   1.000
_cell.length_c   1.000
_cell.angle_alpha   90.00
_cell.angle_beta   90.00
_cell.angle_gamma   90.00
#
_symmetry.space_group_name_H-M   'P 1'
#
loop_
_entity.id
_entity.type
_entity.pdbx_description
1 polymer ?
#
loop_
_entity_poly.entity_id
_entity_poly.type
_entity_poly.pdbx_seq_one_letter_code
_entity_poly.pdbx_strand_id
1 'polypeptide(L)'
;MIAQYLDDEPLTLAEVKLQCRVDGAEEDAYFEGVLIPAARALAEEVSGSAIRKGRYIEQASDAGHSVLARGGVIEVEAVTVSGDSVPFTVTQTGRLTLVHAPGFGGQAAKITYTAGIDIAVHAGVRAWMLLVVAWLYANRELMGRREGAKAPPHISAALLSSINVQPGF
;
A
#
# COMPACT_ATOMS: atom_id res chain seq x y z
N MET A 1 6.49 -7.07 5.09
CA MET A 1 7.49 -6.30 4.30
C MET A 1 7.28 -6.58 2.82
N ILE A 2 7.45 -5.59 1.94
CA ILE A 2 7.47 -5.79 0.48
C ILE A 2 8.75 -6.55 0.09
N ALA A 3 8.63 -7.61 -0.70
CA ALA A 3 9.76 -8.33 -1.28
C ALA A 3 10.09 -7.79 -2.68
N GLN A 4 9.06 -7.59 -3.52
CA GLN A 4 9.19 -7.02 -4.86
C GLN A 4 7.86 -6.44 -5.34
N TYR A 5 7.90 -5.34 -6.11
CA TYR A 5 6.72 -4.91 -6.88
C TYR A 5 6.60 -5.74 -8.16
N LEU A 6 5.36 -6.00 -8.56
CA LEU A 6 5.03 -6.83 -9.73
C LEU A 6 4.52 -6.00 -10.91
N ASP A 7 3.96 -4.83 -10.64
CA ASP A 7 3.43 -3.90 -11.65
C ASP A 7 4.06 -2.50 -11.49
N ASP A 8 3.75 -1.59 -12.41
CA ASP A 8 4.14 -0.18 -12.36
C ASP A 8 3.43 0.60 -11.24
N GLU A 9 3.82 1.86 -11.04
CA GLU A 9 3.10 2.74 -10.13
C GLU A 9 1.64 2.96 -10.59
N PRO A 10 0.69 3.13 -9.64
CA PRO A 10 -0.74 3.11 -9.96
C PRO A 10 -1.25 4.43 -10.58
N LEU A 11 -0.45 5.50 -10.54
CA LEU A 11 -0.71 6.73 -11.27
C LEU A 11 0.32 6.88 -12.38
N THR A 12 -0.14 7.39 -13.52
CA THR A 12 0.75 7.71 -14.65
C THR A 12 1.32 9.12 -14.52
N LEU A 13 2.47 9.34 -15.17
CA LEU A 13 3.08 10.66 -15.30
C LEU A 13 2.13 11.70 -15.92
N ALA A 14 1.35 11.30 -16.93
CA ALA A 14 0.40 12.19 -17.60
C ALA A 14 -0.70 12.68 -16.65
N GLU A 15 -1.23 11.80 -15.79
CA GLU A 15 -2.26 12.16 -14.83
C GLU A 15 -1.75 13.15 -13.78
N VAL A 16 -0.54 12.92 -13.25
CA VAL A 16 0.02 13.81 -12.22
C VAL A 16 0.41 15.17 -12.79
N LYS A 17 0.92 15.23 -14.02
CA LYS A 17 1.21 16.50 -14.70
C LYS A 17 -0.04 17.30 -14.99
N LEU A 18 -1.09 16.62 -15.47
CA LEU A 18 -2.40 17.24 -15.66
C LEU A 18 -2.94 17.82 -14.35
N GLN A 19 -2.86 17.05 -13.27
CA GLN A 19 -3.30 17.48 -11.93
C GLN A 19 -2.50 18.69 -11.42
N CYS A 20 -1.19 18.70 -11.65
CA CYS A 20 -0.29 19.77 -11.19
C CYS A 20 -0.21 20.97 -12.14
N ARG A 21 -0.84 20.88 -13.33
CA ARG A 21 -0.76 21.86 -14.41
C ARG A 21 0.69 22.13 -14.85
N VAL A 22 1.47 21.06 -14.97
CA VAL A 22 2.85 21.11 -15.44
C VAL A 22 2.89 20.71 -16.91
N ASP A 23 3.36 21.64 -17.73
CA ASP A 23 3.70 21.42 -19.13
C ASP A 23 5.23 21.26 -19.26
N GLY A 24 5.72 20.52 -20.26
CA GLY A 24 7.15 20.25 -20.42
C GLY A 24 7.58 18.91 -19.80
N ALA A 25 8.87 18.57 -19.83
CA ALA A 25 9.41 17.26 -19.41
C ALA A 25 10.51 17.35 -18.35
N GLU A 26 10.85 18.57 -17.93
CA GLU A 26 11.97 18.88 -17.05
C GLU A 26 11.83 18.25 -15.66
N GLU A 27 10.59 18.03 -15.20
CA GLU A 27 10.27 17.51 -13.87
C GLU A 27 9.77 16.04 -13.89
N ASP A 28 9.78 15.38 -15.05
CA ASP A 28 9.20 14.04 -15.21
C ASP A 28 9.86 13.02 -14.26
N ALA A 29 11.18 13.05 -14.17
CA ALA A 29 11.93 12.19 -13.25
C ALA A 29 11.59 12.42 -11.77
N TYR A 30 11.20 13.64 -11.40
CA TYR A 30 10.78 13.95 -10.03
C TYR A 30 9.37 13.42 -9.74
N PHE A 31 8.45 13.53 -10.70
CA PHE A 31 7.12 12.93 -10.59
C PHE A 31 7.19 11.40 -10.45
N GLU A 32 7.92 10.75 -11.36
CA GLU A 32 8.00 9.28 -11.41
C GLU A 32 8.83 8.69 -10.27
N GLY A 33 9.99 9.28 -9.97
CA GLY A 33 10.92 8.74 -8.98
C GLY A 33 10.58 9.10 -7.54
N VAL A 34 9.85 10.19 -7.31
CA VAL A 34 9.65 10.74 -5.95
C VAL A 34 8.16 10.90 -5.62
N LEU A 35 7.41 11.68 -6.39
CA LEU A 35 6.08 12.10 -5.97
C LEU A 35 5.04 10.99 -6.05
N ILE A 36 5.01 10.23 -7.14
CA ILE A 36 4.05 9.12 -7.29
C ILE A 36 4.31 8.02 -6.23
N PRO A 37 5.55 7.51 -6.04
CA PRO A 37 5.82 6.51 -5.01
C PRO A 37 5.53 7.02 -3.58
N ALA A 38 5.79 8.30 -3.30
CA ALA A 38 5.49 8.91 -2.00
C ALA A 38 3.98 8.99 -1.75
N ALA A 39 3.19 9.43 -2.73
CA ALA A 39 1.74 9.49 -2.62
C ALA A 39 1.13 8.10 -2.42
N ARG A 40 1.61 7.09 -3.15
CA ARG A 40 1.22 5.69 -2.95
C ARG A 40 1.54 5.23 -1.54
N ALA A 41 2.77 5.42 -1.08
CA ALA A 41 3.20 4.98 0.26
C ALA A 41 2.33 5.61 1.36
N LEU A 42 2.00 6.90 1.25
CA LEU A 42 1.11 7.57 2.19
C LEU A 42 -0.32 7.01 2.13
N ALA A 43 -0.84 6.70 0.94
CA ALA A 43 -2.17 6.10 0.80
C ALA A 43 -2.22 4.68 1.40
N GLU A 44 -1.18 3.88 1.19
CA GLU A 44 -1.06 2.54 1.79
C GLU A 44 -0.97 2.60 3.31
N GLU A 45 -0.23 3.57 3.86
CA GLU A 45 -0.12 3.78 5.31
C GLU A 45 -1.48 4.15 5.92
N VAL A 46 -2.18 5.13 5.32
CA VAL A 46 -3.47 5.59 5.84
C VAL A 46 -4.56 4.50 5.71
N SER A 47 -4.53 3.71 4.65
CA SER A 47 -5.56 2.69 4.39
C SER A 47 -5.26 1.31 4.98
N GLY A 48 -4.02 1.02 5.33
CA GLY A 48 -3.57 -0.32 5.70
C GLY A 48 -3.55 -1.33 4.56
N SER A 49 -3.82 -0.92 3.31
CA SER A 49 -3.89 -1.82 2.15
C SER A 49 -2.70 -1.63 1.21
N ALA A 50 -2.28 -2.71 0.55
CA ALA A 50 -1.39 -2.61 -0.61
C ALA A 50 -2.13 -1.95 -1.77
N ILE A 51 -1.52 -0.97 -2.43
CA ILE A 51 -2.09 -0.34 -3.63
C ILE A 51 -1.34 -0.81 -4.86
N ARG A 52 -0.02 -0.62 -4.90
CA ARG A 52 0.80 -1.14 -5.99
C ARG A 52 0.98 -2.64 -5.79
N LYS A 53 0.67 -3.40 -6.84
CA LYS A 53 0.77 -4.85 -6.78
C LYS A 53 2.20 -5.28 -6.48
N GLY A 54 2.34 -6.15 -5.50
CA GLY A 54 3.62 -6.62 -5.03
C GLY A 54 3.52 -7.98 -4.35
N ARG A 55 4.67 -8.64 -4.25
CA ARG A 55 4.87 -9.80 -3.39
C ARG A 55 5.40 -9.33 -2.05
N TYR A 56 4.81 -9.83 -0.98
CA TYR A 56 5.09 -9.48 0.41
C TYR A 56 5.49 -10.71 1.19
N ILE A 57 6.30 -10.47 2.22
CA ILE A 57 6.71 -11.46 3.21
C ILE A 57 6.35 -10.91 4.59
N GLU A 58 5.65 -11.72 5.37
CA GLU A 58 5.24 -11.39 6.74
C GLU A 58 5.70 -12.47 7.71
N GLN A 59 6.22 -12.04 8.85
CA GLN A 59 6.58 -12.92 9.95
C GLN A 59 5.41 -12.92 10.93
N ALA A 60 4.73 -14.05 11.04
CA ALA A 60 3.67 -14.24 12.01
C ALA A 60 4.23 -14.96 13.25
N SER A 61 3.80 -14.55 14.44
CA SER A 61 4.18 -15.22 15.68
C SER A 61 3.42 -16.53 15.91
N ASP A 62 2.29 -16.74 15.23
CA ASP A 62 1.45 -17.92 15.37
C ASP A 62 0.89 -18.39 14.01
N ALA A 63 1.46 -19.47 13.49
CA ALA A 63 1.04 -20.11 12.25
C ALA A 63 -0.36 -20.76 12.35
N GLY A 64 -0.79 -21.13 13.55
CA GLY A 64 -2.12 -21.70 13.79
C GLY A 64 -3.23 -20.67 13.57
N HIS A 65 -2.96 -19.39 13.76
CA HIS A 65 -3.91 -18.36 13.39
C HIS A 65 -3.21 -17.02 13.17
N SER A 66 -3.03 -16.65 11.90
CA SER A 66 -2.40 -15.39 11.50
C SER A 66 -3.41 -14.51 10.77
N VAL A 67 -3.51 -13.23 11.15
CA VAL A 67 -4.20 -12.21 10.35
C VAL A 67 -3.14 -11.37 9.68
N LEU A 68 -3.16 -11.32 8.34
CA LEU A 68 -2.19 -10.54 7.60
C LEU A 68 -2.39 -9.05 7.86
N ALA A 69 -1.30 -8.36 8.21
CA ALA A 69 -1.34 -6.95 8.60
C ALA A 69 -1.77 -6.02 7.46
N ARG A 70 -1.55 -6.43 6.22
CA ARG A 70 -1.82 -5.62 5.02
C ARG A 70 -3.08 -6.11 4.30
N GLY A 71 -3.97 -5.19 3.97
CA GLY A 71 -5.14 -5.44 3.12
C GLY A 71 -4.79 -5.52 1.64
N GLY A 72 -5.80 -5.87 0.84
CA GLY A 72 -5.65 -6.04 -0.61
C GLY A 72 -4.91 -7.32 -0.99
N VAL A 73 -4.92 -8.36 -0.13
CA VAL A 73 -4.30 -9.65 -0.45
C VAL A 73 -5.08 -10.32 -1.57
N ILE A 74 -4.38 -10.65 -2.65
CA ILE A 74 -4.91 -11.33 -3.82
C ILE A 74 -4.76 -12.84 -3.63
N GLU A 75 -3.60 -13.28 -3.15
CA GLU A 75 -3.27 -14.70 -2.99
C GLU A 75 -2.20 -14.89 -1.91
N VAL A 76 -2.34 -15.94 -1.08
CA VAL A 76 -1.27 -16.41 -0.18
C VAL A 76 -0.55 -17.55 -0.88
N GLU A 77 0.72 -17.34 -1.18
CA GLU A 77 1.53 -18.24 -2.00
C GLU A 77 2.15 -19.38 -1.18
N ALA A 78 2.63 -19.06 0.03
CA ALA A 78 3.30 -20.04 0.88
C ALA A 78 3.25 -19.66 2.36
N VAL A 79 3.13 -20.68 3.21
CA VAL A 79 3.39 -20.60 4.64
C VAL A 79 4.54 -21.57 4.95
N THR A 80 5.57 -21.06 5.61
CA THR A 80 6.71 -21.89 6.04
C THR A 80 6.94 -21.75 7.54
N VAL A 81 7.12 -22.88 8.23
CA VAL A 81 7.44 -22.96 9.67
C VAL A 81 8.81 -23.63 9.78
N SER A 82 9.75 -22.99 10.46
CA SER A 82 11.15 -23.46 10.56
C SER A 82 11.84 -23.74 9.22
N GLY A 83 11.35 -23.12 8.13
CA GLY A 83 11.85 -23.30 6.77
C GLY A 83 11.06 -24.31 5.92
N ASP A 84 10.23 -25.13 6.53
CA ASP A 84 9.43 -26.15 5.84
C ASP A 84 8.07 -25.61 5.43
N SER A 85 7.62 -25.92 4.20
CA SER A 85 6.28 -25.57 3.75
C SER A 85 5.24 -26.41 4.48
N VAL A 86 4.20 -25.74 4.98
CA VAL A 86 3.12 -26.38 5.74
C VAL A 86 1.78 -26.20 5.02
N PRO A 87 0.83 -27.14 5.15
CA PRO A 87 -0.52 -26.95 4.63
C PRO A 87 -1.22 -25.83 5.39
N PHE A 88 -2.00 -25.03 4.67
CA PHE A 88 -2.75 -23.92 5.23
C PHE A 88 -4.08 -23.72 4.50
N THR A 89 -4.98 -22.99 5.15
CA THR A 89 -6.21 -22.46 4.55
C THR A 89 -6.23 -20.94 4.66
N VAL A 90 -6.86 -20.29 3.68
CA VAL A 90 -7.02 -18.83 3.64
C VAL A 90 -8.51 -18.50 3.71
N THR A 91 -8.87 -17.58 4.60
CA THR A 91 -10.23 -17.03 4.70
C THR A 91 -10.17 -15.53 4.59
N GLN A 92 -11.01 -14.94 3.73
CA GLN A 92 -11.17 -13.50 3.64
C GLN A 92 -12.48 -13.08 4.28
N THR A 93 -12.38 -12.20 5.28
CA THR A 93 -13.54 -11.63 5.99
C THR A 93 -13.50 -10.13 5.84
N GLY A 94 -14.37 -9.59 4.97
CA GLY A 94 -14.30 -8.18 4.60
C GLY A 94 -12.98 -7.87 3.88
N ARG A 95 -12.12 -7.05 4.50
CA ARG A 95 -10.80 -6.67 3.96
C ARG A 95 -9.62 -7.33 4.68
N LEU A 96 -9.91 -8.18 5.67
CA LEU A 96 -8.91 -8.92 6.42
C LEU A 96 -8.69 -10.28 5.77
N THR A 97 -7.43 -10.71 5.72
CA THR A 97 -7.04 -12.03 5.26
C THR A 97 -6.47 -12.83 6.42
N LEU A 98 -7.09 -13.96 6.68
CA LEU A 98 -6.74 -14.90 7.73
C LEU A 98 -6.05 -16.10 7.09
N VAL A 99 -4.90 -16.46 7.64
CA VAL A 99 -4.14 -17.67 7.28
C VAL A 99 -4.12 -18.60 8.49
N HIS A 100 -4.50 -19.85 8.26
CA HIS A 100 -4.54 -20.88 9.30
C HIS A 100 -3.78 -22.12 8.81
N ALA A 101 -2.67 -22.44 9.49
CA ALA A 101 -1.95 -23.70 9.31
C ALA A 101 -2.29 -24.66 10.48
N PRO A 102 -3.22 -25.61 10.29
CA PRO A 102 -3.69 -26.48 11.37
C PRO A 102 -2.55 -27.34 11.92
N GLY A 103 -2.43 -27.42 13.25
CA GLY A 103 -1.39 -28.17 13.95
C GLY A 103 -0.08 -27.39 14.20
N PHE A 104 0.03 -26.15 13.72
CA PHE A 104 1.22 -25.30 13.90
C PHE A 104 1.00 -24.14 14.88
N GLY A 105 -0.01 -24.24 15.75
CA GLY A 105 -0.33 -23.23 16.76
C GLY A 105 0.87 -22.91 17.68
N GLY A 106 1.08 -21.62 17.93
CA GLY A 106 2.17 -21.10 18.75
C GLY A 106 3.56 -21.13 18.10
N GLN A 107 3.66 -21.55 16.84
CA GLN A 107 4.92 -21.56 16.09
C GLN A 107 5.00 -20.34 15.18
N ALA A 108 6.18 -19.74 15.09
CA ALA A 108 6.41 -18.64 14.17
C ALA A 108 6.40 -19.15 12.71
N ALA A 109 5.78 -18.37 11.82
CA ALA A 109 5.72 -18.66 10.40
C ALA A 109 6.19 -17.47 9.57
N LYS A 110 6.81 -17.78 8.43
CA LYS A 110 6.99 -16.85 7.33
C LYS A 110 5.90 -17.09 6.30
N ILE A 111 5.11 -16.07 6.02
CA ILE A 111 4.01 -16.09 5.05
C ILE A 111 4.41 -15.23 3.84
N THR A 112 4.35 -15.82 2.64
CA THR A 112 4.57 -15.12 1.37
C THR A 112 3.23 -14.97 0.66
N TYR A 113 2.90 -13.75 0.22
CA TYR A 113 1.62 -13.46 -0.42
C TYR A 113 1.76 -12.34 -1.46
N THR A 114 0.84 -12.32 -2.42
CA THR A 114 0.68 -11.21 -3.37
C THR A 114 -0.48 -10.32 -2.92
N ALA A 115 -0.25 -9.01 -2.92
CA ALA A 115 -1.27 -8.01 -2.57
C ALA A 115 -1.20 -6.78 -3.49
N GLY A 116 -2.31 -6.09 -3.66
CA GLY A 116 -2.48 -4.90 -4.49
C GLY A 116 -3.94 -4.68 -4.84
N ILE A 117 -4.24 -3.60 -5.54
CA ILE A 117 -5.60 -3.32 -6.05
C ILE A 117 -5.55 -2.94 -7.52
N ASP A 118 -6.69 -3.08 -8.20
CA ASP A 118 -6.92 -2.37 -9.45
C ASP A 118 -7.41 -0.94 -9.13
N ILE A 119 -6.52 0.04 -9.21
CA ILE A 119 -6.88 1.43 -8.90
C ILE A 119 -7.94 2.01 -9.86
N ALA A 120 -8.17 1.41 -11.04
CA ALA A 120 -9.22 1.84 -11.96
C ALA A 120 -10.63 1.63 -11.36
N VAL A 121 -10.84 0.62 -10.51
CA VAL A 121 -12.12 0.41 -9.82
C VAL A 121 -12.24 1.19 -8.50
N HIS A 122 -11.18 1.90 -8.09
CA HIS A 122 -11.12 2.68 -6.85
C HIS A 122 -10.90 4.18 -7.13
N ALA A 123 -11.88 4.83 -7.76
CA ALA A 123 -11.80 6.25 -8.13
C ALA A 123 -11.45 7.19 -6.96
N GLY A 124 -11.95 6.90 -5.75
CA GLY A 124 -11.60 7.64 -4.54
C GLY A 124 -10.12 7.56 -4.17
N VAL A 125 -9.51 6.38 -4.31
CA VAL A 125 -8.09 6.16 -4.05
C VAL A 125 -7.24 6.92 -5.06
N ARG A 126 -7.61 6.84 -6.35
CA ARG A 126 -6.96 7.63 -7.42
C ARG A 126 -6.99 9.13 -7.12
N ALA A 127 -8.17 9.65 -6.78
CA ALA A 127 -8.35 11.07 -6.45
C ALA A 127 -7.53 11.48 -5.21
N TRP A 128 -7.51 10.66 -4.16
CA TRP A 128 -6.73 10.92 -2.96
C TRP A 128 -5.24 11.03 -3.26
N MET A 129 -4.69 10.09 -4.03
CA MET A 129 -3.28 10.09 -4.42
C MET A 129 -2.93 11.31 -5.29
N LEU A 130 -3.78 11.68 -6.25
CA LEU A 130 -3.58 12.88 -7.08
C LEU A 130 -3.56 14.17 -6.25
N LEU A 131 -4.42 14.28 -5.23
CA LEU A 131 -4.40 15.42 -4.30
C LEU A 131 -3.11 15.48 -3.48
N VAL A 132 -2.59 14.34 -3.03
CA VAL A 132 -1.30 14.28 -2.34
C VAL A 132 -0.16 14.71 -3.25
N VAL A 133 -0.10 14.19 -4.49
CA VAL A 133 0.94 14.56 -5.45
C VAL A 133 0.93 16.08 -5.70
N ALA A 134 -0.25 16.66 -5.95
CA ALA A 134 -0.40 18.09 -6.16
C ALA A 134 0.12 18.91 -4.96
N TRP A 135 -0.18 18.45 -3.74
CA TRP A 135 0.30 19.11 -2.54
C TRP A 135 1.81 19.00 -2.38
N LEU A 136 2.40 17.81 -2.53
CA LEU A 136 3.84 17.60 -2.43
C LEU A 136 4.58 18.45 -3.47
N TYR A 137 4.10 18.47 -4.71
CA TYR A 137 4.69 19.27 -5.78
C TYR A 137 4.65 20.79 -5.48
N ALA A 138 3.50 21.29 -5.02
CA ALA A 138 3.33 22.70 -4.66
C ALA A 138 4.17 23.12 -3.45
N ASN A 139 4.66 22.15 -2.67
CA ASN A 139 5.41 22.37 -1.44
C ASN A 139 6.81 21.70 -1.48
N ARG A 140 7.36 21.48 -2.68
CA ARG A 140 8.64 20.78 -2.90
C ARG A 140 9.85 21.43 -2.21
N GLU A 141 9.77 22.73 -1.91
CA GLU A 141 10.81 23.51 -1.22
C GLU A 141 10.71 23.49 0.31
N LEU A 142 9.75 22.76 0.91
CA LEU A 142 9.53 22.73 2.36
C LEU A 142 10.73 22.21 3.16
N MET A 143 11.66 21.50 2.53
CA MET A 143 12.89 21.01 3.17
C MET A 143 13.92 22.12 3.45
N GLY A 144 13.75 23.34 2.91
CA GLY A 144 14.72 24.42 3.00
C GLY A 144 14.36 25.59 3.93
N ARG A 145 13.12 25.69 4.44
CA ARG A 145 12.64 26.89 5.17
C ARG A 145 12.23 26.57 6.60
N ARG A 146 13.01 27.08 7.56
CA ARG A 146 12.80 26.91 9.01
C ARG A 146 11.58 27.66 9.58
N GLU A 147 10.84 28.40 8.76
CA GLU A 147 9.63 29.13 9.16
C GLU A 147 8.45 28.76 8.25
N GLY A 148 7.39 28.23 8.86
CA GLY A 148 6.07 28.15 8.23
C GLY A 148 5.80 26.92 7.37
N ALA A 149 6.36 25.75 7.69
CA ALA A 149 5.94 24.51 7.05
C ALA A 149 4.42 24.33 7.22
N LYS A 150 3.68 24.50 6.13
CA LYS A 150 2.24 24.17 6.11
C LYS A 150 2.14 22.69 6.43
N ALA A 151 1.41 22.34 7.49
CA ALA A 151 1.10 20.95 7.76
C ALA A 151 0.52 20.29 6.49
N PRO A 152 0.80 19.00 6.25
CA PRO A 152 0.14 18.28 5.17
C PRO A 152 -1.37 18.48 5.24
N PRO A 153 -2.05 18.68 4.10
CA PRO A 153 -3.48 18.93 4.07
C PRO A 153 -4.16 17.70 4.64
N HIS A 154 -5.19 17.92 5.45
CA HIS A 154 -6.06 16.85 5.90
C HIS A 154 -6.92 16.39 4.71
N ILE A 155 -6.36 15.54 3.84
CA ILE A 155 -7.09 14.93 2.75
C ILE A 155 -7.97 13.85 3.35
N SER A 156 -9.28 13.95 3.12
CA SER A 156 -10.27 13.08 3.74
C SER A 156 -9.95 11.60 3.53
N ALA A 157 -9.73 10.87 4.63
CA ALA A 157 -9.57 9.41 4.61
C ALA A 157 -10.81 8.69 4.06
N ALA A 158 -11.96 9.36 3.97
CA ALA A 158 -13.16 8.79 3.36
C ALA A 158 -12.96 8.42 1.88
N LEU A 159 -12.04 9.09 1.16
CA LEU A 159 -11.70 8.72 -0.21
C LEU A 159 -10.99 7.36 -0.32
N LEU A 160 -10.34 6.91 0.77
CA LEU A 160 -9.70 5.60 0.88
C LEU A 160 -10.64 4.53 1.46
N SER A 161 -11.88 4.88 1.80
CA SER A 161 -12.83 3.99 2.48
C SER A 161 -13.08 2.66 1.78
N SER A 162 -12.95 2.60 0.44
CA SER A 162 -13.14 1.38 -0.34
C SER A 162 -12.08 0.31 -0.08
N ILE A 163 -10.87 0.71 0.32
CA ILE A 163 -9.73 -0.17 0.61
C ILE A 163 -9.28 -0.13 2.07
N ASN A 164 -9.91 0.72 2.89
CA ASN A 164 -9.51 0.94 4.27
C ASN A 164 -9.69 -0.33 5.11
N VAL A 165 -8.58 -0.91 5.55
CA VAL A 165 -8.55 -1.93 6.59
C VAL A 165 -8.72 -1.18 7.90
N GLN A 166 -9.90 -1.28 8.52
CA GLN A 166 -10.02 -0.76 9.89
C GLN A 166 -9.04 -1.54 10.77
N PRO A 167 -8.27 -0.86 11.65
CA PRO A 167 -7.55 -1.55 12.70
C PRO A 167 -8.56 -2.42 13.46
N GLY A 168 -8.41 -3.73 13.36
CA GLY A 168 -9.27 -4.68 14.06
C GLY A 168 -9.04 -4.55 15.57
N PHE A 169 -10.15 -4.50 16.30
CA PHE A 169 -10.36 -4.53 17.76
C PHE A 169 -9.26 -5.16 18.61
#